data_AF-A0A0P7H0W3-F1
#
_entry.id   AF-A0A0P7H0W3-F1
#
_cell.length_a   1.000
_cell.length_b   1.000
_cell.length_c   1.000
_cell.angle_alpha   90.00
_cell.angle_beta   90.00
_cell.angle_gamma   90.00
#
_symmetry.space_group_name_H-M   'P 1'
#
loop_
_entity.id
_entity.type
_entity.pdbx_description
1 polymer ?
#
loop_
_entity_poly.entity_id
_entity_poly.type
_entity_poly.pdbx_seq_one_letter_code
_entity_poly.pdbx_strand_id
1 'polypeptide(L)'
;MTGDNTLVVPSSLVREAEDKREATRKLGYVARAAVIYRTDRILVFPDREAEGRWGGAFVRTVLAYAATPPYLRQEVWDERDELRYAGVLPPCVSLHGPAPRVKPRSREKES
;
A
#
# COMPACT_ATOMS: atom_id res chain seq x y z
N MET A 1 25.60 -8.14 4.80
CA MET A 1 25.23 -6.76 5.15
C MET A 1 23.75 -6.61 4.87
N THR A 2 22.90 -6.77 5.89
CA THR A 2 21.47 -6.46 5.80
C THR A 2 21.39 -4.94 5.78
N GLY A 3 21.37 -4.35 4.59
CA GLY A 3 21.20 -2.91 4.47
C GLY A 3 19.72 -2.63 4.70
N ASP A 4 19.37 -2.01 5.81
CA ASP A 4 18.01 -1.54 6.09
C ASP A 4 17.70 -0.38 5.14
N ASN A 5 17.22 -0.69 3.93
CA ASN A 5 16.99 0.29 2.89
C ASN A 5 15.66 1.00 3.16
N THR A 6 15.75 2.27 3.57
CA THR A 6 14.59 3.08 3.93
C THR A 6 14.31 4.15 2.87
N LEU A 7 13.11 4.13 2.30
CA LEU A 7 12.62 5.19 1.43
C LEU A 7 11.88 6.24 2.28
N VAL A 8 12.34 7.48 2.24
CA VAL A 8 11.73 8.58 2.99
C VAL A 8 10.94 9.46 2.02
N VAL A 9 9.66 9.71 2.32
CA VAL A 9 8.77 10.54 1.49
C VAL A 9 8.01 11.57 2.34
N PRO A 10 7.72 12.76 1.81
CA PRO A 10 6.93 13.76 2.51
C PRO A 10 5.44 13.37 2.57
N SER A 11 4.71 13.85 3.58
CA SER A 11 3.24 13.75 3.65
C SER A 11 2.55 14.52 2.53
N SER A 12 3.20 15.56 2.00
CA SER A 12 2.73 16.41 0.90
C SER A 12 2.90 15.80 -0.50
N LEU A 13 3.39 14.55 -0.63
CA LEU A 13 3.73 13.91 -1.91
C LEU A 13 2.62 13.97 -2.97
N VAL A 14 1.35 14.02 -2.55
CA VAL A 14 0.17 14.07 -3.40
C VAL A 14 -0.51 15.45 -3.47
N ARG A 15 0.14 16.51 -2.99
CA ARG A 15 -0.42 17.87 -2.93
C ARG A 15 -0.93 18.38 -4.28
N GLU A 16 -0.22 18.06 -5.35
CA GLU A 16 -0.50 18.54 -6.71
C GLU A 16 -1.59 17.74 -7.44
N ALA A 17 -2.01 16.60 -6.89
CA ALA A 17 -3.01 15.78 -7.57
C ALA A 17 -4.38 16.49 -7.58
N GLU A 18 -5.06 16.45 -8.72
CA GLU A 18 -6.34 17.14 -8.92
C GLU A 18 -7.48 16.37 -8.25
N ASP A 19 -7.39 15.04 -8.21
CA ASP A 19 -8.36 14.17 -7.58
C ASP A 19 -7.73 13.01 -6.78
N LYS A 20 -8.57 12.35 -5.97
CA LYS A 20 -8.15 11.26 -5.09
C LYS A 20 -7.68 10.01 -5.85
N ARG A 21 -8.17 9.82 -7.09
CA ARG A 21 -7.77 8.72 -7.96
C ARG A 21 -6.36 8.93 -8.47
N GLU A 22 -6.02 10.14 -8.89
CA GLU A 22 -4.68 10.55 -9.28
C GLU A 22 -3.71 10.46 -8.10
N ALA A 23 -4.10 10.97 -6.93
CA ALA A 23 -3.32 10.85 -5.71
C ALA A 23 -3.00 9.37 -5.38
N THR A 24 -4.01 8.50 -5.46
CA THR A 24 -3.85 7.05 -5.25
C THR A 24 -2.90 6.43 -6.29
N ARG A 25 -2.99 6.81 -7.57
CA ARG A 25 -2.06 6.34 -8.61
C ARG A 25 -0.62 6.77 -8.34
N LYS A 26 -0.39 8.03 -7.95
CA LYS A 26 0.95 8.56 -7.62
C LYS A 26 1.59 7.77 -6.49
N LEU A 27 0.84 7.48 -5.43
CA LEU A 27 1.29 6.62 -4.32
C LEU A 27 1.56 5.18 -4.77
N GLY A 28 0.75 4.67 -5.70
CA GLY A 28 0.98 3.38 -6.33
C GLY A 28 2.34 3.27 -7.04
N TYR A 29 2.77 4.32 -7.74
CA TYR A 29 4.10 4.34 -8.36
C TYR A 29 5.23 4.34 -7.33
N VAL A 30 5.07 5.06 -6.22
CA VAL A 30 6.03 5.04 -5.11
C VAL A 30 6.13 3.65 -4.48
N ALA A 31 5.00 3.01 -4.20
CA ALA A 31 4.98 1.63 -3.70
C ALA A 31 5.67 0.67 -4.68
N ARG A 32 5.42 0.80 -5.98
CA ARG A 32 6.07 -0.02 -7.01
C ARG A 32 7.58 0.20 -7.06
N ALA A 33 8.04 1.45 -6.97
CA ALA A 33 9.46 1.76 -6.92
C ALA A 33 10.11 1.12 -5.68
N ALA A 34 9.47 1.23 -4.50
CA ALA A 34 9.96 0.61 -3.27
C ALA A 34 10.15 -0.92 -3.42
N VAL A 35 9.22 -1.61 -4.10
CA VAL A 35 9.36 -3.04 -4.41
C VAL A 35 10.53 -3.31 -5.36
N ILE A 36 10.67 -2.54 -6.44
CA ILE A 36 11.76 -2.70 -7.44
C ILE A 36 13.12 -2.55 -6.77
N TYR A 37 13.27 -1.55 -5.91
CA TYR A 37 14.52 -1.24 -5.21
C TYR A 37 14.69 -2.02 -3.90
N ARG A 38 13.84 -3.01 -3.62
CA ARG A 38 13.88 -3.85 -2.40
C ARG A 38 14.01 -3.01 -1.13
N THR A 39 13.20 -1.97 -1.03
CA THR A 39 13.09 -1.13 0.16
C THR A 39 12.40 -1.90 1.29
N ASP A 40 13.01 -1.91 2.47
CA ASP A 40 12.48 -2.60 3.66
C ASP A 40 11.40 -1.78 4.36
N ARG A 41 11.52 -0.45 4.31
CA ARG A 41 10.61 0.47 4.99
C ARG A 41 10.37 1.74 4.18
N ILE A 42 9.11 2.18 4.14
CA ILE A 42 8.75 3.53 3.69
C ILE A 42 8.40 4.39 4.91
N LEU A 43 9.15 5.47 5.12
CA LEU A 43 8.91 6.44 6.19
C LEU A 43 8.25 7.70 5.61
N VAL A 44 7.07 8.03 6.12
CA VAL A 44 6.35 9.26 5.75
C VAL A 44 6.61 10.33 6.81
N PHE A 45 7.32 11.39 6.46
CA PHE A 45 7.57 12.51 7.38
C PHE A 45 6.54 13.64 7.16
N PRO A 46 6.14 14.35 8.24
CA PRO A 46 5.18 15.45 8.12
C PRO A 46 5.82 16.67 7.45
N ASP A 47 5.20 17.14 6.38
CA ASP A 47 5.56 18.35 5.63
C ASP A 47 4.49 19.42 5.84
N ARG A 48 4.51 20.02 7.04
CA ARG A 48 3.42 20.87 7.54
C ARG A 48 3.19 22.13 6.73
N GLU A 49 4.24 22.67 6.10
CA GLU A 49 4.16 23.89 5.30
C GLU A 49 3.59 23.62 3.90
N ALA A 50 3.65 22.37 3.42
CA ALA A 50 3.14 21.96 2.13
C ALA A 50 2.01 20.92 2.21
N GLU A 51 1.38 20.76 3.39
CA GLU A 51 0.30 19.80 3.56
C GLU A 51 -0.87 20.17 2.61
N GLY A 52 -1.21 19.23 1.72
CA GLY A 52 -2.25 19.42 0.72
C GLY A 52 -3.63 19.00 1.20
N ARG A 53 -4.54 18.83 0.24
CA ARG A 53 -5.93 18.38 0.48
C ARG A 53 -6.02 17.03 1.19
N TRP A 54 -5.10 16.12 0.88
CA TRP A 54 -5.02 14.78 1.46
C TRP A 54 -3.77 14.71 2.31
N GLY A 55 -3.93 14.86 3.62
CA GLY A 55 -2.81 14.91 4.55
C GLY A 55 -2.08 13.58 4.72
N GLY A 56 -1.02 13.57 5.53
CA GLY A 56 -0.15 12.40 5.73
C GLY A 56 -0.85 11.10 6.15
N ALA A 57 -2.02 11.16 6.78
CA ALA A 57 -2.82 9.98 7.09
C ALA A 57 -3.29 9.23 5.83
N PHE A 58 -3.69 9.94 4.79
CA PHE A 58 -4.06 9.35 3.50
C PHE A 58 -2.85 8.67 2.84
N VAL A 59 -1.71 9.36 2.79
CA VAL A 59 -0.47 8.83 2.20
C VAL A 59 -0.04 7.55 2.91
N ARG A 60 0.00 7.55 4.24
CA ARG A 60 0.35 6.37 5.04
C ARG A 60 -0.62 5.21 4.81
N THR A 61 -1.92 5.50 4.74
CA THR A 61 -2.97 4.51 4.54
C THR A 61 -2.84 3.81 3.19
N VAL A 62 -2.72 4.58 2.11
CA VAL A 62 -2.61 4.00 0.75
C VAL A 62 -1.29 3.23 0.58
N LEU A 63 -0.17 3.73 1.10
CA LEU A 63 1.11 3.02 1.02
C LEU A 63 1.09 1.72 1.83
N ALA A 64 0.50 1.73 3.03
CA ALA A 64 0.34 0.52 3.84
C ALA A 64 -0.60 -0.49 3.16
N TYR A 65 -1.68 -0.03 2.54
CA TYR A 65 -2.56 -0.88 1.75
C TYR A 65 -1.83 -1.51 0.55
N ALA A 66 -1.01 -0.73 -0.17
CA ALA A 66 -0.20 -1.21 -1.28
C ALA A 66 0.84 -2.26 -0.85
N ALA A 67 1.42 -2.11 0.35
CA ALA A 67 2.33 -3.08 0.96
C ALA A 67 1.63 -4.34 1.48
N THR A 68 0.31 -4.28 1.71
CA THR A 68 -0.46 -5.44 2.18
C THR A 68 -0.66 -6.44 1.03
N PRO A 69 -0.31 -7.73 1.22
CA PRO A 69 -0.51 -8.72 0.17
C PRO A 69 -1.99 -8.86 -0.19
N PRO A 70 -2.32 -9.12 -1.47
CA PRO A 70 -3.71 -9.07 -1.94
C PRO A 70 -4.71 -9.93 -1.15
N TYR A 71 -4.27 -11.09 -0.66
CA TYR A 71 -5.13 -12.02 0.09
C TYR A 71 -5.42 -11.54 1.52
N LEU A 72 -4.54 -10.75 2.15
CA LEU A 72 -4.78 -10.18 3.47
C LEU A 72 -5.57 -8.89 3.43
N ARG A 73 -5.78 -8.29 2.24
CA ARG A 73 -6.40 -6.97 2.17
C ARG A 73 -7.80 -6.94 2.76
N GLN A 74 -8.60 -7.98 2.50
CA GLN A 74 -9.96 -8.09 3.02
C GLN A 74 -10.01 -8.35 4.52
N GLU A 75 -8.95 -8.92 5.11
CA GLU A 75 -8.88 -9.24 6.54
C GLU A 75 -8.32 -8.06 7.36
N VAL A 76 -7.42 -7.27 6.76
CA VAL A 76 -6.69 -6.19 7.45
C VAL A 76 -7.34 -4.82 7.23
N TRP A 77 -8.07 -4.64 6.13
CA TRP A 77 -8.63 -3.35 5.74
C TRP A 77 -10.15 -3.42 5.63
N ASP A 78 -10.82 -2.66 6.49
CA ASP A 78 -12.23 -2.33 6.35
C ASP A 78 -12.47 -1.32 5.21
N GLU A 79 -13.74 -1.02 4.93
CA GLU A 79 -14.12 0.08 4.06
C GLU A 79 -13.62 1.42 4.63
N ARG A 80 -12.66 2.03 3.94
CA ARG A 80 -12.11 3.35 4.27
C ARG A 80 -12.24 4.27 3.09
N ASP A 81 -12.65 5.52 3.32
CA ASP A 81 -12.82 6.49 2.24
C ASP A 81 -11.48 6.68 1.49
N GLU A 82 -10.36 6.71 2.20
CA GLU A 82 -8.98 6.74 1.67
C GLU A 82 -8.71 5.67 0.61
N LEU A 83 -9.36 4.51 0.72
CA LEU A 83 -9.18 3.37 -0.15
C LEU A 83 -10.26 3.25 -1.25
N ARG A 84 -11.16 4.23 -1.38
CA ARG A 84 -12.21 4.26 -2.42
C ARG A 84 -11.66 4.00 -3.83
N TYR A 85 -10.45 4.48 -4.12
CA TYR A 85 -9.82 4.31 -5.43
C TYR A 85 -8.72 3.24 -5.44
N ALA A 86 -8.62 2.38 -4.44
CA ALA A 86 -7.56 1.37 -4.33
C ALA A 86 -7.43 0.45 -5.57
N GLY A 87 -8.51 0.27 -6.35
CA GLY A 87 -8.49 -0.49 -7.60
C GLY A 87 -7.60 0.08 -8.71
N VAL A 88 -7.18 1.35 -8.62
CA VAL A 88 -6.25 1.96 -9.60
C VAL A 88 -4.78 1.76 -9.25
N LEU A 89 -4.49 1.17 -8.07
CA LEU A 89 -3.13 0.90 -7.67
C LEU A 89 -2.48 -0.10 -8.63
N PRO A 90 -1.27 0.17 -9.12
CA PRO A 90 -0.54 -0.79 -9.92
C PRO A 90 -0.29 -2.05 -9.08
N PRO A 91 -0.28 -3.25 -9.72
CA PRO A 91 0.00 -4.47 -9.00
C PRO A 91 1.41 -4.40 -8.39
N CYS A 92 1.47 -4.43 -7.06
CA CYS A 92 2.70 -4.60 -6.31
C CYS A 92 2.68 -6.01 -5.74
N VAL A 93 3.56 -6.87 -6.25
CA VAL A 93 3.79 -8.18 -5.67
C VAL A 93 4.65 -7.93 -4.43
N SER A 94 4.12 -8.21 -3.24
CA SER A 94 4.89 -8.02 -2.03
C SER A 94 6.12 -8.94 -2.02
N LEU A 95 7.23 -8.47 -1.43
CA LEU A 95 8.49 -9.19 -1.33
C LEU A 95 8.43 -10.41 -0.40
N HIS A 96 7.45 -10.44 0.51
CA HIS A 96 7.11 -11.68 1.21
C HIS A 96 6.26 -12.54 0.26
N GLY A 97 6.77 -13.72 -0.09
CA GLY A 97 6.27 -14.57 -1.18
C GLY A 97 4.76 -14.89 -1.17
N PRO A 98 4.28 -15.64 -2.17
CA PRO A 98 2.86 -15.95 -2.31
C PRO A 98 2.30 -16.61 -1.05
N ALA A 99 1.02 -16.36 -0.77
CA ALA A 99 0.31 -16.99 0.33
C ALA A 99 0.54 -18.52 0.36
N PRO A 100 0.64 -19.15 1.54
CA PRO A 100 0.59 -20.60 1.61
C PRO A 100 -0.70 -21.08 0.94
N ARG A 101 -0.59 -22.07 0.04
CA ARG A 101 -1.76 -22.71 -0.56
C ARG A 101 -2.59 -23.37 0.55
N VAL A 102 -3.73 -22.77 0.91
CA VAL A 102 -4.73 -23.44 1.74
C VAL A 102 -5.39 -24.50 0.86
N LYS A 103 -5.13 -25.80 1.15
CA LYS A 103 -5.86 -26.88 0.50
C LYS A 103 -7.34 -26.78 0.88
N PRO A 104 -8.30 -26.91 -0.05
CA PRO A 104 -9.70 -26.99 0.33
C PRO A 104 -9.86 -28.16 1.30
N ARG A 105 -10.45 -27.90 2.48
CA ARG A 105 -10.84 -28.96 3.40
C ARG A 105 -11.77 -29.88 2.62
N SER A 106 -11.31 -31.10 2.37
CA SER A 106 -12.13 -32.20 1.89
C SER A 106 -13.36 -32.22 2.78
N ARG A 107 -14.55 -32.00 2.20
CA ARG A 107 -15.79 -32.41 2.87
C ARG A 107 -15.72 -33.93 2.94
N GLU A 108 -15.31 -34.42 4.10
CA GLU A 108 -15.50 -35.81 4.46
C GLU A 108 -17.01 -36.06 4.35
N LYS A 109 -17.34 -36.94 3.40
CA LYS A 109 -18.67 -37.51 3.29
C LYS A 109 -18.85 -38.40 4.51
N GLU A 110 -19.84 -38.11 5.32
CA GLU A 110 -20.44 -39.06 6.26
C GLU A 110 -21.96 -38.93 6.01
N SER A 111 -22.50 -39.78 5.14
CA SER A 111 -23.08 -41.11 5.41
C SER A 111 -24.32 -41.06 6.29
#